data_AF-A0A7K0VGV1-F1
#
_entry.id   AF-A0A7K0VGV1-F1
#
_cell.length_a   1.000
_cell.length_b   1.000
_cell.length_c   1.000
_cell.angle_alpha   90.00
_cell.angle_beta   90.00
_cell.angle_gamma   90.00
#
_symmetry.space_group_name_H-M   'P 1'
#
loop_
_entity.id
_entity.type
_entity.pdbx_description
1 polymer ?
#
loop_
_entity_poly.entity_id
_entity_poly.type
_entity_poly.pdbx_seq_one_letter_code
_entity_poly.pdbx_strand_id
1 'polypeptide(L)'
;MRVTITDVDIAMELVEVRIEPPDNTPVVFLREQAGRQRGLAIMIGNAEASSIHFALKGLSAPRPMTHDLLVQFLTLLDATVDRVVITEIREHTYYATIHLQTAAGLREL
;
A
#
# COMPACT_ATOMS: atom_id res chain seq x y z
N MET A 1 29.64 6.77 1.69
CA MET A 1 28.17 6.70 1.61
C MET A 1 27.70 5.68 2.65
N ARG A 2 27.25 6.14 3.83
CA ARG A 2 26.71 5.27 4.88
C ARG A 2 25.22 5.13 4.65
N VAL A 3 24.77 3.97 4.20
CA VAL A 3 23.35 3.58 4.26
C VAL A 3 23.19 2.84 5.58
N THR A 4 22.54 3.48 6.54
CA THR A 4 22.14 2.84 7.78
C THR A 4 20.85 2.09 7.51
N ILE A 5 20.88 0.77 7.51
CA ILE A 5 19.67 -0.06 7.58
C ILE A 5 19.18 0.04 9.02
N THR A 6 18.08 0.77 9.24
CA THR A 6 17.33 0.69 10.50
C THR A 6 16.34 -0.46 10.37
N ASP A 7 16.44 -1.48 11.23
CA ASP A 7 15.45 -2.56 11.44
C ASP A 7 14.13 -2.03 12.05
N VAL A 8 13.64 -0.89 11.55
CA VAL A 8 12.44 -0.23 12.06
C VAL A 8 11.60 0.22 10.89
N ASP A 9 10.40 -0.33 10.80
CA ASP A 9 9.37 0.08 9.86
C ASP A 9 9.04 1.56 10.09
N ILE A 10 9.10 2.37 9.03
CA ILE A 10 8.70 3.78 9.08
C ILE A 10 7.22 3.86 8.75
N ALA A 11 6.40 4.26 9.73
CA ALA A 11 4.97 4.44 9.53
C ALA A 11 4.70 5.57 8.52
N MET A 12 4.03 5.22 7.42
CA MET A 12 3.62 6.13 6.37
C MET A 12 2.11 6.33 6.38
N GLU A 13 1.65 7.52 6.01
CA GLU A 13 0.25 7.80 5.70
C GLU A 13 0.09 8.05 4.20
N LEU A 14 -1.05 7.63 3.66
CA LEU A 14 -1.48 8.00 2.32
C LEU A 14 -1.97 9.44 2.34
N VAL A 15 -1.24 10.33 1.67
CA VAL A 15 -1.62 11.73 1.52
C VAL A 15 -2.69 11.85 0.44
N GLU A 16 -2.40 11.30 -0.75
CA GLU A 16 -3.31 11.37 -1.90
C GLU A 16 -2.88 10.47 -3.06
N VAL A 17 -3.80 10.30 -4.00
CA VAL A 17 -3.54 9.71 -5.33
C VAL A 17 -3.87 10.77 -6.37
N ARG A 18 -2.91 11.10 -7.24
CA ARG A 18 -3.04 12.11 -8.31
C ARG A 18 -2.68 11.53 -9.66
N ILE A 19 -3.14 12.20 -10.72
CA ILE A 19 -2.73 11.95 -12.10
C ILE A 19 -1.74 13.05 -12.47
N GLU A 20 -0.49 12.69 -12.75
CA GLU A 20 0.57 13.63 -13.11
C GLU A 20 0.67 13.81 -14.64
N PRO A 21 0.63 15.06 -15.16
CA PRO A 21 0.85 15.36 -16.57
C PRO A 21 2.34 15.26 -16.95
N PRO A 22 2.69 15.11 -18.25
CA PRO A 22 1.80 15.08 -19.42
C PRO A 22 1.22 13.69 -19.71
N ASP A 23 1.85 12.63 -19.21
CA ASP A 23 1.52 11.25 -19.59
C ASP A 23 0.30 10.69 -18.83
N ASN A 24 -0.35 11.51 -18.00
CA ASN A 24 -1.46 11.14 -17.13
C ASN A 24 -1.14 9.89 -16.29
N THR A 25 0.06 9.86 -15.72
CA THR A 25 0.53 8.72 -14.91
C THR A 25 -0.05 8.85 -13.50
N PRO A 26 -0.75 7.83 -12.98
CA PRO A 26 -1.21 7.84 -11.60
C PRO A 26 -0.04 7.70 -10.61
N VAL A 27 -0.03 8.54 -9.58
CA VAL A 27 1.00 8.56 -8.54
C VAL A 27 0.34 8.56 -7.17
N VAL A 28 0.81 7.66 -6.30
CA VAL A 28 0.49 7.62 -4.87
C VAL A 28 1.53 8.43 -4.12
N PHE A 29 1.09 9.41 -3.32
CA PHE A 29 1.94 10.18 -2.44
C PHE A 29 1.76 9.71 -1.00
N LEU A 30 2.85 9.20 -0.43
CA LEU A 30 2.95 8.80 0.96
C LEU A 30 3.80 9.81 1.74
N ARG A 31 3.54 9.94 3.03
CA ARG A 31 4.35 10.79 3.93
C ARG A 31 4.60 10.07 5.24
N GLU A 32 5.80 10.27 5.81
CA GLU A 32 6.08 9.77 7.16
C GLU A 32 5.12 10.39 8.18
N GLN A 33 4.46 9.56 8.99
CA GLN A 33 3.53 10.04 10.02
C GLN A 33 4.24 10.82 11.13
N ALA A 34 5.50 10.48 11.41
CA ALA A 34 6.30 11.08 12.46
C ALA A 34 7.70 11.46 11.97
N GLY A 35 8.40 12.28 12.76
CA GLY A 35 9.80 12.63 12.48
C GLY A 35 9.93 13.68 11.39
N ARG A 36 10.66 13.35 10.32
CA ARG A 36 11.10 14.32 9.29
C ARG A 36 10.04 14.61 8.22
N GLN A 37 8.89 13.93 8.25
CA GLN A 37 7.78 14.11 7.30
C GLN A 37 8.23 13.98 5.84
N ARG A 38 9.17 13.07 5.56
CA ARG A 38 9.64 12.84 4.18
C ARG A 38 8.49 12.28 3.33
N GLY A 39 8.43 12.72 2.09
CA GLY A 39 7.46 12.21 1.10
C GLY A 39 8.05 11.06 0.30
N LEU A 40 7.20 10.12 -0.10
CA LEU A 40 7.52 9.04 -1.04
C LEU A 40 6.44 9.03 -2.14
N ALA A 41 6.88 9.05 -3.40
CA ALA A 41 5.99 8.98 -4.56
C ALA A 41 6.16 7.64 -5.27
N ILE A 42 5.05 6.95 -5.51
CA ILE A 42 5.03 5.63 -6.16
C ILE A 42 4.09 5.72 -7.37
N MET A 43 4.65 5.48 -8.56
CA MET A 43 3.86 5.36 -9.79
C MET A 43 3.10 4.03 -9.77
N ILE A 44 1.82 4.08 -10.11
CA ILE A 44 0.94 2.90 -10.18
C ILE A 44 0.15 2.92 -11.48
N GLY A 45 -0.50 1.81 -11.81
CA GLY A 45 -1.39 1.74 -12.96
C GLY A 45 -2.78 2.35 -12.69
N ASN A 46 -3.53 2.53 -13.78
CA ASN A 46 -4.90 3.09 -13.72
C ASN A 46 -5.88 2.21 -12.94
N ALA A 47 -5.71 0.89 -12.99
CA ALA A 47 -6.57 -0.06 -12.30
C ALA A 47 -6.38 0.01 -10.77
N GLU A 48 -5.12 0.12 -10.33
CA GLU A 48 -4.73 0.31 -8.93
C GLU A 48 -5.25 1.68 -8.44
N ALA A 49 -5.01 2.75 -9.21
CA ALA A 49 -5.44 4.10 -8.84
C ALA A 49 -6.95 4.19 -8.68
N SER A 50 -7.71 3.56 -9.60
CA SER A 50 -9.16 3.49 -9.52
C SER A 50 -9.62 2.74 -8.26
N SER A 51 -8.99 1.59 -7.95
CA SER A 51 -9.32 0.81 -6.75
C SER A 51 -9.07 1.58 -5.46
N ILE A 52 -7.94 2.29 -5.36
CA ILE A 52 -7.63 3.14 -4.20
C ILE A 52 -8.61 4.31 -4.10
N HIS A 53 -8.97 4.94 -5.23
CA HIS A 53 -9.93 6.04 -5.23
C HIS A 53 -11.31 5.61 -4.72
N PHE A 54 -11.80 4.44 -5.16
CA PHE A 54 -13.06 3.88 -4.66
C PHE A 54 -13.01 3.68 -3.14
N ALA A 55 -11.94 3.08 -2.64
CA ALA A 55 -11.74 2.85 -1.21
C ALA A 55 -11.69 4.16 -0.42
N LEU A 56 -10.92 5.16 -0.88
CA LEU A 56 -10.81 6.48 -0.22
C LEU A 56 -12.13 7.25 -0.19
N LYS A 57 -12.99 7.06 -1.19
CA LYS A 57 -14.32 7.68 -1.24
C LYS A 57 -15.39 6.87 -0.50
N GLY A 58 -15.04 5.72 0.07
CA GLY A 58 -16.00 4.81 0.71
C GLY A 58 -17.09 4.33 -0.26
N LEU A 59 -16.77 4.24 -1.56
CA LEU A 59 -17.72 3.83 -2.58
C LEU A 59 -17.75 2.31 -2.67
N SER A 60 -18.95 1.74 -2.58
CA SER A 60 -19.16 0.31 -2.81
C SER A 60 -19.63 0.08 -4.25
N ALA A 61 -18.90 -0.75 -4.98
CA ALA A 61 -19.32 -1.23 -6.28
C ALA A 61 -20.49 -2.24 -6.14
N PRO A 62 -21.36 -2.40 -7.16
CA PRO A 62 -22.47 -3.34 -7.11
C PRO A 62 -22.03 -4.81 -7.03
N ARG A 63 -20.76 -5.12 -7.33
CA ARG A 63 -20.14 -6.42 -7.09
C ARG A 63 -18.77 -6.20 -6.43
N PRO A 64 -18.28 -7.14 -5.59
CA PRO A 64 -16.98 -7.02 -4.94
C PRO A 64 -15.85 -6.83 -5.97
N MET A 65 -15.01 -5.82 -5.77
CA MET A 65 -13.76 -5.66 -6.53
C MET A 65 -12.69 -6.62 -5.99
N THR A 66 -11.55 -6.73 -6.69
CA THR A 66 -10.47 -7.66 -6.33
C THR A 66 -10.00 -7.47 -4.88
N HIS A 67 -9.86 -6.23 -4.42
CA HIS A 67 -9.44 -5.92 -3.06
C HIS A 67 -10.53 -6.27 -2.03
N ASP A 68 -11.80 -6.02 -2.35
CA ASP A 68 -12.92 -6.41 -1.49
C ASP A 68 -12.99 -7.94 -1.34
N LEU A 69 -12.84 -8.65 -2.46
CA LEU A 69 -12.82 -10.12 -2.49
C LEU A 69 -11.64 -10.66 -1.67
N LEU A 70 -10.46 -10.05 -1.79
CA LEU A 70 -9.28 -10.44 -1.02
C LEU A 70 -9.52 -10.27 0.49
N VAL A 71 -10.07 -9.14 0.92
CA VAL A 71 -10.40 -8.89 2.33
C VAL A 71 -11.45 -9.89 2.83
N GLN A 72 -12.49 -10.17 2.05
CA GLN A 72 -13.51 -11.17 2.40
C GLN A 72 -12.91 -12.57 2.50
N PHE A 73 -12.00 -12.93 1.60
CA PHE A 73 -11.31 -14.22 1.61
C PHE A 73 -10.40 -14.37 2.83
N LEU A 74 -9.63 -13.34 3.19
CA LEU A 74 -8.84 -13.33 4.42
C LEU A 74 -9.72 -13.44 5.66
N THR A 75 -10.83 -12.70 5.68
CA THR A 75 -11.80 -12.75 6.79
C THR A 75 -12.39 -14.15 6.96
N LEU A 76 -12.70 -14.86 5.88
CA LEU A 76 -13.18 -16.24 5.92
C LEU A 76 -12.17 -17.20 6.56
N LEU A 77 -10.88 -16.89 6.48
CA LEU A 77 -9.78 -17.69 7.02
C LEU A 77 -9.32 -17.21 8.40
N ASP A 78 -10.09 -16.35 9.07
CA ASP A 78 -9.72 -15.72 10.34
C ASP A 78 -8.35 -15.01 10.26
N ALA A 79 -8.08 -14.39 9.11
CA ALA A 79 -6.87 -13.65 8.82
C ALA A 79 -7.18 -12.16 8.56
N THR A 80 -6.27 -11.29 8.99
CA THR A 80 -6.35 -9.84 8.74
C THR A 80 -5.00 -9.31 8.27
N VAL A 81 -5.02 -8.25 7.45
CA VAL A 81 -3.79 -7.53 7.09
C VAL A 81 -3.37 -6.71 8.30
N ASP A 82 -2.18 -7.00 8.85
CA ASP A 82 -1.59 -6.25 9.96
C ASP A 82 -0.89 -4.99 9.43
N ARG A 83 0.02 -5.17 8.46
CA ARG A 83 0.71 -4.07 7.78
C ARG A 83 1.26 -4.49 6.43
N VAL A 84 1.60 -3.51 5.61
CA VAL A 84 2.32 -3.70 4.35
C VAL A 84 3.61 -2.90 4.41
N VAL A 85 4.75 -3.56 4.19
CA VAL A 85 6.07 -2.94 4.29
C VAL A 85 6.71 -2.91 2.92
N ILE A 86 7.05 -1.72 2.43
CA ILE A 86 7.89 -1.57 1.23
C ILE A 86 9.33 -1.92 1.64
N THR A 87 9.81 -3.07 1.17
CA THR A 87 11.07 -3.67 1.63
C THR A 87 12.26 -3.23 0.78
N GLU A 88 12.06 -3.07 -0.52
CA GLU A 88 13.14 -2.71 -1.43
C GLU A 88 12.65 -2.03 -2.71
N ILE A 89 13.60 -1.41 -3.41
CA ILE A 89 13.40 -0.85 -4.75
C ILE A 89 14.45 -1.46 -5.66
N ARG A 90 14.02 -2.10 -6.74
CA ARG A 90 14.93 -2.59 -7.80
C ARG A 90 14.47 -2.01 -9.12
N GLU A 91 15.37 -1.32 -9.81
CA GLU A 91 15.10 -0.78 -11.16
C GLU A 91 13.78 0.01 -11.24
N HIS A 92 13.54 0.92 -10.29
CA HIS A 92 12.31 1.72 -10.15
C HIS A 92 11.03 0.94 -9.80
N THR A 93 11.15 -0.35 -9.48
CA THR A 93 10.04 -1.19 -9.01
C THR A 93 10.11 -1.31 -7.50
N TYR A 94 9.04 -0.90 -6.82
CA TYR A 94 8.88 -1.08 -5.38
C TYR A 94 8.38 -2.50 -5.10
N TYR A 95 9.08 -3.19 -4.21
CA TYR A 95 8.65 -4.48 -3.66
C TYR A 95 8.15 -4.27 -2.25
N ALA A 96 7.10 -5.01 -1.90
CA ALA A 96 6.51 -4.95 -0.58
C ALA A 96 6.15 -6.34 -0.08
N THR A 97 6.16 -6.50 1.23
CA THR A 97 5.73 -7.69 1.95
C THR A 97 4.44 -7.37 2.69
N ILE A 98 3.47 -8.27 2.60
CA ILE A 98 2.21 -8.14 3.35
C ILE A 98 2.34 -9.00 4.61
N HIS A 99 2.24 -8.35 5.77
CA HIS A 99 2.17 -9.04 7.04
C HIS A 99 0.70 -9.31 7.39
N LEU A 100 0.37 -10.59 7.58
CA LEU A 100 -0.97 -11.06 7.92
C LEU A 100 -0.97 -11.56 9.36
N GLN A 101 -1.94 -11.09 10.15
CA GLN A 101 -2.23 -11.70 11.45
C GLN A 101 -3.22 -12.84 11.25
N THR A 102 -2.85 -14.04 11.71
CA THR A 102 -3.65 -15.27 11.63
C THR A 102 -3.76 -15.94 13.00
N ALA A 103 -4.61 -16.96 13.12
CA ALA A 103 -4.68 -17.79 14.34
C ALA A 103 -3.34 -18.46 14.70
N ALA A 104 -2.46 -18.70 13.72
CA ALA A 104 -1.13 -19.28 13.93
C ALA A 104 -0.03 -18.23 14.21
N GLY A 105 -0.41 -16.95 14.36
CA GLY A 105 0.50 -15.82 14.51
C GLY A 105 0.73 -15.03 13.23
N LEU A 106 1.77 -14.19 13.23
CA LEU A 106 2.13 -13.33 12.11
C LEU A 106 2.71 -14.17 10.96
N ARG A 107 2.23 -13.91 9.75
CA ARG A 107 2.69 -14.52 8.49
C ARG A 107 3.08 -13.42 7.50
N GLU A 108 4.00 -13.72 6.62
CA GLU A 108 4.48 -12.82 5.58
C GLU A 108 4.18 -13.43 4.20
N LEU A 109 3.68 -12.60 3.29
CA LEU A 109 3.52 -12.90 1.87
C LEU A 109 4.56 -12.14 1.06
#